data_AF-A0A1A7XJJ5-F1
#
_entry.id   AF-A0A1A7XJJ5-F1
#
_cell.length_a   1.000
_cell.length_b   1.000
_cell.length_c   1.000
_cell.angle_alpha   90.00
_cell.angle_beta   90.00
_cell.angle_gamma   90.00
#
_symmetry.space_group_name_H-M   'P 1'
#
loop_
_entity.id
_entity.type
_entity.pdbx_description
1 polymer ?
#
loop_
_entity_poly.entity_id
_entity_poly.type
_entity_poly.pdbx_seq_one_letter_code
_entity_poly.pdbx_strand_id
1 'polypeptide(L)'
;KPECDYCVAVNTTICMGFCFSRDSNLRSILHPRFVIQRGCTYDRVEYHTVILPGCPVYSNPVFTYPVALSCHCGACRSDNDECTHRASASGAK
;
A
#
# COMPACT_ATOMS: atom_id res chain seq x y z
N LYS A 1 -13.20 -0.98 10.09
CA LYS A 1 -14.43 -1.78 10.27
C LYS A 1 -15.48 -0.84 10.86
N PRO A 2 -16.25 -0.16 10.01
CA PRO A 2 -17.15 0.92 10.43
C PRO A 2 -18.26 0.46 11.39
N GLU A 3 -18.51 -0.85 11.47
CA GLU A 3 -19.48 -1.44 12.39
C GLU A 3 -18.98 -1.58 13.83
N CYS A 4 -17.68 -1.38 14.09
CA CYS A 4 -17.09 -1.44 15.43
C CYS A 4 -16.94 -0.02 16.00
N ASP A 5 -17.15 0.14 17.31
CA ASP A 5 -17.26 1.46 17.94
C ASP A 5 -15.94 2.26 18.03
N TYR A 6 -14.80 1.64 17.76
CA TYR A 6 -13.49 2.32 17.83
C TYR A 6 -12.42 1.71 16.92
N CYS A 7 -11.39 2.51 16.66
CA CYS A 7 -10.19 2.10 15.93
C CYS A 7 -9.14 1.52 16.88
N VAL A 8 -8.41 0.50 16.40
CA VAL A 8 -7.27 -0.09 17.12
C VAL A 8 -5.99 0.22 16.37
N ALA A 9 -4.97 0.69 17.08
CA ALA A 9 -3.64 0.85 16.52
C ALA A 9 -2.90 -0.50 16.51
N VAL A 10 -2.41 -0.91 15.34
CA VAL A 10 -1.68 -2.18 15.16
C VAL A 10 -0.29 -1.87 14.66
N ASN A 11 0.73 -2.40 15.35
CA ASN A 11 2.11 -2.31 14.89
C ASN A 11 2.33 -3.31 13.76
N THR A 12 2.75 -2.82 12.60
CA THR A 12 3.08 -3.63 11.42
C THR A 12 4.32 -3.07 10.72
N THR A 13 4.93 -3.88 9.86
CA THR A 13 6.03 -3.45 8.99
C THR A 13 5.47 -2.97 7.65
N ILE A 14 5.99 -1.85 7.14
CA ILE A 14 5.58 -1.24 5.87
C ILE A 14 6.80 -0.85 5.03
N CYS A 15 6.59 -0.70 3.72
CA CYS A 15 7.64 -0.22 2.82
C CYS A 15 7.66 1.30 2.75
N MET A 16 8.81 1.89 3.06
CA MET A 16 9.07 3.33 2.96
C MET A 16 10.54 3.55 2.62
N GLY A 17 10.84 4.56 1.80
CA GLY A 17 12.21 4.93 1.47
C GLY A 17 12.32 5.61 0.11
N PHE A 18 13.55 5.78 -0.34
CA PHE A 18 13.87 6.43 -1.61
C PHE A 18 14.34 5.40 -2.64
N CYS A 19 13.88 5.57 -3.87
CA CYS A 19 14.31 4.78 -5.01
C CYS A 19 14.91 5.69 -6.07
N PHE A 20 15.95 5.20 -6.73
CA PHE A 20 16.60 5.90 -7.81
C PHE A 20 15.70 5.94 -9.05
N SER A 21 15.51 7.13 -9.62
CA SER A 21 14.75 7.36 -10.85
C SER A 21 15.61 8.10 -11.87
N ARG A 22 15.32 7.88 -13.16
CA ARG A 22 15.97 8.58 -14.28
C ARG A 22 14.91 9.05 -15.26
N ASP A 23 15.04 10.28 -15.71
CA ASP A 23 14.28 10.81 -16.85
C ASP A 23 15.18 10.83 -18.09
N SER A 24 14.61 10.53 -19.25
CA SER A 24 15.34 10.48 -20.51
C SER A 24 15.32 11.84 -21.20
N ASN A 25 16.49 12.32 -21.62
CA ASN A 25 16.60 13.57 -22.38
C ASN A 25 16.01 13.45 -23.81
N LEU A 26 15.67 12.25 -24.28
CA LEU A 26 15.08 12.01 -25.61
C LEU A 26 13.56 12.19 -25.57
N ARG A 27 13.14 13.43 -25.29
CA ARG A 27 11.76 13.86 -25.04
C ARG A 27 10.93 14.07 -26.32
N SER A 28 11.12 13.33 -27.42
CA SER A 28 10.40 13.67 -28.67
C SER A 28 9.90 12.51 -29.53
N ILE A 29 10.43 11.28 -29.41
CA ILE A 29 10.09 10.20 -30.37
C ILE A 29 9.58 8.93 -29.68
N LEU A 30 9.96 8.67 -28.42
CA LEU A 30 9.71 7.37 -27.76
C LEU A 30 9.26 7.48 -26.29
N HIS A 31 8.65 8.61 -25.91
CA HIS A 31 8.35 9.00 -24.53
C HIS A 31 7.85 7.91 -23.57
N PRO A 32 6.84 7.07 -23.89
CA PRO A 32 6.33 6.10 -22.92
C PRO A 32 7.30 4.95 -22.66
N ARG A 33 8.25 4.69 -23.57
CA ARG A 33 9.14 3.51 -23.51
C ARG A 33 10.42 3.75 -22.73
N PHE A 34 10.80 5.00 -22.45
CA PHE A 34 12.08 5.36 -21.82
C PHE A 34 11.95 6.01 -20.44
N VAL A 35 10.72 6.21 -19.94
CA VAL A 35 10.49 6.69 -18.58
C VAL A 35 10.46 5.48 -17.64
N ILE A 36 11.53 5.31 -16.86
CA ILE A 36 11.61 4.26 -15.82
C ILE A 36 11.40 4.94 -14.47
N GLN A 37 10.14 5.08 -14.08
CA GLN A 37 9.77 5.50 -12.73
C GLN A 37 9.67 4.28 -11.83
N ARG A 38 10.40 4.29 -10.71
CA ARG A 38 10.39 3.24 -9.70
C ARG A 38 10.07 3.84 -8.35
N GLY A 39 9.17 3.20 -7.61
CA GLY A 39 8.85 3.51 -6.23
C GLY A 39 9.35 2.42 -5.30
N CYS A 40 9.48 2.74 -4.02
CA CYS A 40 9.64 1.72 -2.98
C CYS A 40 8.28 1.04 -2.81
N THR A 41 8.19 -0.24 -3.14
CA THR A 41 6.95 -1.01 -3.04
C THR A 41 7.19 -2.38 -2.42
N TYR A 42 6.11 -3.05 -2.05
CA TYR A 42 6.12 -4.38 -1.49
C TYR A 42 6.69 -5.39 -2.49
N ASP A 43 7.63 -6.20 -2.04
CA ASP A 43 8.12 -7.36 -2.78
C ASP A 43 7.40 -8.63 -2.28
N ARG A 44 7.52 -8.89 -0.97
CA ARG A 44 6.79 -9.96 -0.29
C ARG A 44 5.95 -9.43 0.85
N VAL A 45 4.71 -9.89 0.88
CA VAL A 45 3.70 -9.52 1.88
C VAL A 45 3.11 -10.78 2.49
N GLU A 46 2.85 -10.74 3.79
CA GLU A 46 2.04 -11.73 4.50
C GLU A 46 0.79 -11.05 5.07
N TYR A 47 -0.28 -11.81 5.27
CA TYR A 47 -1.53 -11.30 5.81
C TYR A 47 -1.74 -11.82 7.23
N HIS A 48 -1.82 -10.89 8.17
CA HIS A 48 -2.11 -11.19 9.57
C HIS A 48 -3.55 -10.84 9.90
N THR A 49 -4.10 -11.53 10.89
CA THR A 49 -5.47 -11.31 11.38
C THR A 49 -5.45 -10.84 12.82
N VAL A 50 -6.36 -9.91 13.14
CA VAL A 50 -6.64 -9.47 14.51
C VAL A 50 -8.14 -9.49 14.75
N ILE A 51 -8.53 -9.64 16.02
CA ILE A 51 -9.91 -9.52 16.46
C ILE A 51 -10.09 -8.10 17.00
N LEU A 52 -10.89 -7.30 16.31
CA LEU A 52 -11.23 -5.96 16.76
C LEU A 52 -12.20 -6.04 17.93
N PRO A 53 -11.96 -5.32 19.03
CA PRO A 53 -12.90 -5.28 20.13
C PRO A 53 -13.93 -4.15 19.90
N GLY A 54 -15.06 -4.17 20.61
CA GLY A 54 -16.14 -3.17 20.44
C GLY A 54 -17.02 -3.36 19.20
N CYS A 55 -17.03 -4.54 18.61
CA CYS A 55 -17.92 -4.87 17.50
C CYS A 55 -19.24 -5.50 18.01
N PRO A 56 -20.40 -5.21 17.41
CA PRO A 56 -21.69 -5.80 17.76
C PRO A 56 -21.70 -7.33 17.70
N VAL A 57 -22.54 -7.98 18.51
CA VAL A 57 -22.63 -9.45 18.65
C VAL A 57 -22.86 -10.18 17.31
N TYR A 58 -23.54 -9.55 16.36
CA TYR A 58 -23.85 -10.12 15.04
C TYR A 58 -22.92 -9.63 13.92
N SER A 59 -21.82 -8.97 14.26
CA SER A 59 -20.81 -8.51 13.30
C SER A 59 -19.59 -9.43 13.29
N ASN A 60 -18.82 -9.41 12.20
CA ASN A 60 -17.55 -10.13 12.14
C ASN A 60 -16.41 -9.21 12.64
N PRO A 61 -15.82 -9.46 13.82
CA PRO A 61 -14.75 -8.63 14.37
C PRO A 61 -13.37 -8.90 13.75
N VAL A 62 -13.24 -9.92 12.90
CA VAL A 62 -11.95 -10.30 12.30
C VAL A 62 -11.56 -9.29 11.24
N PHE A 63 -10.35 -8.74 11.38
CA PHE A 63 -9.74 -7.83 10.43
C PHE A 63 -8.40 -8.40 9.95
N THR A 64 -8.18 -8.38 8.63
CA THR A 64 -6.96 -8.89 7.99
C THR A 64 -6.19 -7.72 7.41
N TYR A 65 -4.88 -7.66 7.65
CA TYR A 65 -4.02 -6.57 7.18
C TYR A 65 -2.67 -7.08 6.66
N PRO A 66 -2.03 -6.35 5.73
CA PRO A 66 -0.74 -6.74 5.17
C PRO A 66 0.43 -6.40 6.11
N VAL A 67 1.45 -7.26 6.08
CA VAL A 67 2.73 -7.12 6.79
C VAL A 67 3.86 -7.23 5.76
N ALA A 68 4.71 -6.20 5.67
CA ALA A 68 5.85 -6.21 4.75
C ALA A 68 6.93 -7.19 5.24
N LEU A 69 7.25 -8.21 4.44
CA LEU A 69 8.40 -9.08 4.68
C LEU A 69 9.66 -8.57 3.96
N SER A 70 9.49 -7.98 2.78
CA SER A 70 10.57 -7.34 2.01
C SER A 70 10.02 -6.21 1.13
N CYS A 71 10.91 -5.26 0.82
CA CYS A 71 10.63 -4.11 -0.04
C CYS A 71 11.64 -4.05 -1.17
N HIS A 72 11.23 -3.52 -2.32
CA HIS A 72 12.11 -3.35 -3.47
C HIS A 72 11.78 -2.07 -4.24
N CYS A 73 12.72 -1.63 -5.08
CA CYS A 73 12.51 -0.51 -6.00
C CYS A 73 12.01 -1.03 -7.35
N GLY A 74 10.71 -0.90 -7.59
CA GLY A 74 10.02 -1.45 -8.75
C GLY A 74 8.92 -0.53 -9.28
N ALA A 75 8.25 -0.99 -10.33
CA ALA A 75 7.00 -0.36 -10.74
C ALA A 75 5.92 -0.63 -9.69
N CYS A 76 5.03 0.33 -9.47
CA CYS A 76 3.88 0.12 -8.59
C CYS A 76 2.92 -0.91 -9.21
N ARG A 77 2.47 -1.84 -8.38
CA ARG A 77 1.64 -2.97 -8.78
C ARG A 77 0.16 -2.61 -8.69
N SER A 78 -0.39 -2.08 -9.77
CA SER A 78 -1.80 -1.64 -9.82
C SER A 78 -2.83 -2.75 -9.65
N ASP A 79 -2.40 -4.02 -9.63
CA ASP A 79 -3.28 -5.16 -9.32
C ASP A 79 -3.69 -5.19 -7.85
N ASN A 80 -2.81 -4.77 -6.94
CA ASN A 80 -3.03 -4.85 -5.49
C ASN A 80 -2.82 -3.52 -4.75
N ASP A 81 -2.12 -2.56 -5.36
CA ASP A 81 -1.73 -1.29 -4.75
C ASP A 81 -2.42 -0.10 -5.42
N GLU A 82 -2.77 0.92 -4.63
CA GLU A 82 -3.23 2.21 -5.14
C GLU A 82 -2.02 3.08 -5.53
N CYS A 83 -1.69 3.10 -6.83
CA CYS A 83 -0.55 3.85 -7.37
C CYS A 83 -0.84 5.36 -7.49
N THR A 84 -0.80 6.07 -6.36
CA THR A 84 -1.05 7.52 -6.26
C THR A 84 0.15 8.28 -5.69
N HIS A 85 0.26 9.58 -6.02
CA HIS A 85 1.29 10.47 -5.45
C HIS A 85 1.05 10.75 -3.96
N ARG A 86 -0.22 10.78 -3.53
CA ARG A 86 -0.63 10.88 -2.12
C ARG A 86 -1.89 10.07 -1.92
N ALA A 87 -1.96 9.34 -0.79
CA ALA A 87 -3.16 8.61 -0.41
C ALA A 87 -4.37 9.56 -0.37
N SER A 88 -5.47 9.15 -0.98
CA SER A 88 -6.71 9.93 -0.90
C SER A 88 -7.34 9.75 0.48
N ALA A 89 -7.74 10.87 1.11
CA ALA A 89 -8.47 10.85 2.39
C ALA A 89 -9.86 10.19 2.29
N SER A 90 -10.33 9.86 1.07
CA SER A 90 -11.65 9.28 0.82
C SER A 90 -11.79 7.82 1.28
N GLY A 91 -10.70 7.12 1.61
CA GLY A 91 -10.72 5.74 2.11
C GLY A 91 -10.79 5.59 3.64
N ALA A 92 -10.74 6.69 4.40
CA ALA A 92 -10.71 6.70 5.87
C ALA A 92 -12.09 6.91 6.50
N LYS A 93 -13.13 6.28 5.94
CA LYS A 93 -14.50 6.27 6.49
C LYS A 93 -14.88 4.90 7.03
#